data_AF-A0A554K747-F1
#
_entry.id   AF-A0A554K747-F1
#
_cell.length_a   1.000
_cell.length_b   1.000
_cell.length_c   1.000
_cell.angle_alpha   90.00
_cell.angle_beta   90.00
_cell.angle_gamma   90.00
#
_symmetry.space_group_name_H-M   'P 1'
#
loop_
_entity.id
_entity.type
_entity.pdbx_description
1 polymer ?
#
loop_
_entity_poly.entity_id
_entity_poly.type
_entity_poly.pdbx_seq_one_letter_code
_entity_poly.pdbx_strand_id
1 'polypeptide(L)' 'MKKSTMMHGVSIVAGIWGVSALVGAWLAGDGGTAFGFSQFHLFADAAILQLIAISAGICALYRRQLEREGR' A
#
# COMPACT_ATOMS: atom_id res chain seq x y z
N MET A 1 -2.42 17.11 -13.32
CA MET A 1 -3.40 16.19 -12.68
C MET A 1 -3.79 16.73 -11.31
N LYS A 2 -5.01 16.48 -10.82
CA LYS A 2 -5.40 16.89 -9.47
C LYS A 2 -4.56 16.14 -8.44
N LYS A 3 -4.17 16.82 -7.36
CA LYS A 3 -3.26 16.25 -6.36
C LYS A 3 -3.94 15.09 -5.62
N SER A 4 -5.27 15.13 -5.48
CA SER A 4 -6.10 14.02 -5.00
C SER A 4 -5.95 12.74 -5.83
N THR A 5 -5.92 12.84 -7.17
CA THR A 5 -5.78 11.70 -8.08
C THR A 5 -4.43 11.00 -7.94
N MET A 6 -3.35 11.75 -7.76
CA MET A 6 -2.02 11.16 -7.56
C MET A 6 -1.94 10.36 -6.26
N MET A 7 -2.42 10.94 -5.15
CA MET A 7 -2.42 10.25 -3.85
C MET A 7 -3.32 9.01 -3.86
N HIS A 8 -4.45 9.06 -4.57
CA HIS A 8 -5.31 7.89 -4.74
C HIS A 8 -4.62 6.77 -5.53
N GLY A 9 -3.90 7.12 -6.60
CA GLY A 9 -3.11 6.16 -7.36
C GLY A 9 -2.03 5.49 -6.51
N VAL A 10 -1.29 6.27 -5.70
CA VAL A 10 -0.30 5.73 -4.76
C VAL A 10 -0.93 4.77 -3.75
N SER A 11 -2.11 5.12 -3.22
CA SER A 11 -2.86 4.26 -2.31
C SER A 11 -3.19 2.90 -2.93
N ILE A 12 -3.65 2.88 -4.18
CA ILE A 12 -3.99 1.64 -4.90
C ILE A 12 -2.74 0.78 -5.12
N VAL A 13 -1.66 1.37 -5.66
CA VAL A 13 -0.43 0.62 -5.98
C VAL A 13 0.20 0.04 -4.71
N ALA A 14 0.32 0.84 -3.65
CA ALA A 14 0.85 0.38 -2.38
C ALA A 14 -0.02 -0.73 -1.76
N GLY A 15 -1.35 -0.61 -1.86
CA GLY A 15 -2.26 -1.64 -1.36
C GLY A 15 -2.12 -2.98 -2.09
N ILE A 16 -2.07 -2.95 -3.43
CA ILE A 16 -1.89 -4.16 -4.25
C ILE A 16 -0.55 -4.83 -3.93
N TRP A 17 0.52 -4.05 -3.82
CA TRP A 17 1.85 -4.59 -3.54
C TRP A 17 1.95 -5.14 -2.10
N GLY A 18 1.30 -4.49 -1.13
CA GLY A 18 1.23 -4.97 0.25
C GLY A 18 0.48 -6.31 0.36
N VAL A 19 -0.66 -6.45 -0.31
CA VAL A 19 -1.40 -7.73 -0.37
C VAL A 19 -0.57 -8.81 -1.07
N SER A 20 0.12 -8.46 -2.16
CA SER A 20 0.99 -9.40 -2.87
C SER A 20 2.17 -9.88 -2.02
N ALA A 21 2.78 -8.98 -1.24
CA ALA A 21 3.83 -9.33 -0.29
C ALA A 21 3.31 -10.26 0.82
N LEU A 22 2.08 -10.04 1.32
CA LEU A 22 1.45 -10.93 2.30
C LEU A 22 1.23 -12.33 1.74
N VAL A 23 0.71 -12.43 0.52
CA VAL A 23 0.55 -13.72 -0.18
C VAL A 23 1.91 -14.39 -0.36
N GLY A 24 2.94 -13.63 -0.74
CA GLY A 24 4.32 -14.11 -0.83
C GLY A 24 4.84 -14.66 0.51
N ALA A 25 4.56 -13.98 1.63
CA ALA A 25 4.97 -14.41 2.97
C ALA A 25 4.31 -15.74 3.36
N TRP A 26 3.04 -15.93 3.00
CA TRP A 26 2.35 -17.21 3.21
C TRP A 26 2.92 -18.34 2.34
N LEU A 27 3.25 -18.05 1.09
CA LEU A 27 3.86 -19.03 0.19
C LEU A 27 5.29 -19.40 0.59
N ALA A 28 6.03 -18.47 1.21
CA ALA A 28 7.38 -18.73 1.71
C ALA A 28 7.38 -19.83 2.79
N GLY A 29 6.33 -19.90 3.62
CA GLY A 29 6.28 -20.82 4.76
C GLY A 29 7.27 -20.47 5.87
N ASP A 30 7.22 -21.22 6.97
CA ASP A 30 7.98 -20.91 8.19
C ASP A 30 9.49 -20.99 7.94
N GLY A 31 10.18 -19.87 8.12
CA GLY A 31 11.62 -19.73 7.84
C GLY A 31 12.02 -19.84 6.36
N GLY A 32 11.06 -19.91 5.44
CA GLY A 32 11.34 -20.04 4.01
C GLY A 32 11.55 -18.70 3.30
N THR A 33 11.69 -18.79 1.98
CA THR A 33 11.87 -17.64 1.10
C THR A 33 10.88 -17.69 -0.06
N ALA A 34 10.36 -16.53 -0.46
CA ALA A 34 9.56 -16.38 -1.68
C ALA A 34 10.09 -15.20 -2.49
N PHE A 35 10.20 -15.37 -3.80
CA PHE A 35 10.79 -14.37 -4.70
C PHE A 35 12.20 -13.89 -4.28
N GLY A 36 12.96 -14.73 -3.56
CA GLY A 36 14.29 -14.39 -3.04
C GLY A 36 14.29 -13.57 -1.74
N PHE A 37 13.11 -13.25 -1.18
CA PHE A 37 12.98 -12.56 0.10
C PHE A 37 12.61 -13.53 1.21
N SER A 38 13.09 -13.28 2.43
CA SER A 38 12.70 -14.06 3.60
C SER A 38 11.25 -13.77 3.99
N GLN A 39 10.59 -14.74 4.62
CA GLN A 39 9.25 -14.58 5.15
C GLN A 39 9.11 -13.34 6.05
N PHE A 40 10.10 -13.07 6.90
CA PHE A 40 10.11 -11.90 7.78
C PHE A 40 10.09 -10.58 6.99
N HIS A 41 10.91 -10.46 5.94
CA HIS A 41 10.92 -9.28 5.08
C HIS A 41 9.58 -9.10 4.36
N LEU A 42 8.99 -10.18 3.85
CA LEU A 42 7.70 -10.12 3.15
C LEU A 42 6.56 -9.67 4.08
N PHE A 43 6.55 -10.11 5.34
CA PHE A 43 5.58 -9.62 6.33
C PHE A 43 5.81 -8.14 6.68
N ALA A 44 7.06 -7.73 6.86
CA ALA A 44 7.39 -6.33 7.15
C ALA A 44 7.00 -5.41 5.98
N ASP A 45 7.32 -5.81 4.75
CA ASP A 45 6.96 -5.07 3.54
C ASP A 45 5.44 -4.98 3.38
N ALA A 46 4.71 -6.08 3.58
CA ALA A 46 3.25 -6.08 3.55
C ALA A 46 2.65 -5.08 4.54
N ALA A 47 3.13 -5.07 5.78
CA ALA A 47 2.67 -4.15 6.81
C ALA A 47 2.96 -2.68 6.45
N ILE A 48 4.19 -2.37 6.02
CA ILE A 48 4.60 -1.00 5.68
C ILE A 48 3.81 -0.50 4.47
N LEU A 49 3.68 -1.31 3.42
CA LEU A 49 2.95 -0.95 2.21
C LEU A 49 1.47 -0.72 2.50
N GLN A 50 0.87 -1.50 3.40
CA GLN A 50 -0.51 -1.30 3.81
C GLN A 50 -0.70 0.01 4.60
N LEU A 51 0.25 0.36 5.47
CA LEU A 51 0.24 1.65 6.17
C LEU A 51 0.38 2.83 5.20
N ILE A 52 1.28 2.73 4.22
CA ILE A 52 1.42 3.74 3.16
C ILE A 52 0.13 3.86 2.35
N ALA A 53 -0.48 2.74 1.99
CA ALA A 53 -1.73 2.71 1.22
C ALA A 53 -2.86 3.43 1.96
N ILE A 54 -3.04 3.15 3.25
CA ILE A 54 -4.06 3.78 4.09
C ILE A 54 -3.78 5.29 4.25
N SER A 55 -2.54 5.66 4.56
CA SER A 55 -2.13 7.07 4.70
C SER A 55 -2.38 7.87 3.42
N ALA A 56 -1.95 7.33 2.27
CA ALA A 56 -2.18 7.94 0.97
C ALA A 56 -3.68 8.02 0.62
N GLY A 57 -4.46 7.01 1.00
CA GLY A 57 -5.91 6.97 0.81
C GLY A 57 -6.63 8.06 1.60
N ILE A 58 -6.28 8.24 2.87
CA ILE A 58 -6.81 9.32 3.73
C ILE A 58 -6.43 10.69 3.16
N CYS A 59 -5.17 10.87 2.76
CA CYS A 59 -4.71 12.13 2.16
C CYS A 59 -5.44 12.44 0.84
N ALA A 60 -5.70 11.43 0.03
CA ALA A 60 -6.47 11.56 -1.21
C ALA A 60 -7.92 11.98 -0.94
N LEU A 61 -8.58 11.38 0.06
CA LEU A 61 -9.93 11.72 0.48
C LEU A 61 -10.01 13.16 0.98
N TYR A 62 -9.13 13.54 1.92
CA TYR A 62 -9.08 14.89 2.47
C TYR A 62 -8.89 15.93 1.37
N ARG A 63 -7.94 15.69 0.45
CA ARG A 63 -7.67 16.62 -0.64
C ARG A 63 -8.83 16.71 -1.64
N ARG A 64 -9.56 15.62 -1.85
CA ARG A 64 -10.76 15.61 -2.68
C ARG A 64 -11.89 16.42 -2.06
N GLN A 65 -12.02 16.46 -0.72
CA GLN A 65 -12.98 17.33 -0.05
C GLN A 65 -12.62 18.80 -0.22
N LEU A 66 -11.37 19.19 0.04
CA LEU A 66 -10.90 20.57 -0.18
C LEU A 66 -11.10 21.04 -1.63
N GLU A 67 -10.82 20.17 -2.61
CA GLU A 67 -11.04 20.47 -4.03
C GLU A 67 -12.53 20.58 -4.43
N ARG A 68 -13.46 20.07 -3.59
CA ARG A 68 -14.91 20.16 -3.81
C ARG A 68 -15.54 21.37 -3.11
N GLU A 69 -15.08 21.69 -1.89
CA GLU A 69 -15.61 22.81 -1.08
C GLU A 69 -15.04 24.18 -1.50
N GLY A 70 -13.83 24.22 -2.04
CA GLY A 70 -13.22 25.45 -2.57
C GLY A 70 -13.74 25.88 -3.95
N ARG A 71 -14.91 25.40 -4.37
CA ARG A 71 -15.52 25.61 -5.69
C ARG A 71 -16.96 26.07 -5.54
#